data_AF-A0A021X9H0-F1
#
_entry.id   AF-A0A021X9H0-F1
#
_cell.length_a   1.000
_cell.length_b   1.000
_cell.length_c   1.000
_cell.angle_alpha   90.00
_cell.angle_beta   90.00
_cell.angle_gamma   90.00
#
_symmetry.space_group_name_H-M   'P 1'
#
loop_
_entity.id
_entity.type
_entity.pdbx_description
1 polymer ?
#
loop_
_entity_poly.entity_id
_entity_poly.type
_entity_poly.pdbx_seq_one_letter_code
_entity_poly.pdbx_strand_id
1 'polypeptide(L)'
;MVRHSSLADQLTALRSYVTEPDHEPEPVQTNWTTVPGNDNDPEDVEDLHVERRWRMKPSVEEIMRQVATGDIECNDAGQVVRIGKLHFSDGTQTEAGFKLVMGEPVAARIRMPVGAMLGTKDAEEGQLGGEVDPQHITASNEYFAAAFDVKPRAYKSGGRRKRGRNISHAEAKAMLAEAYANTDMSKVTFTRYPDGLPAGSPKVSENFLGLQKTTCGDRGSTMWQDIVSAKADRKEWFDAVDALKAKDREVLEAAKTARTMRAVGVSMGYTGKTAERRGKRALIAANDNLMAAIDAYAA
;
A
#
# COMPACT_ATOMS: atom_id res chain seq x y z
N MET A 1 -0.65 4.25 32.55
CA MET A 1 0.24 3.09 32.38
C MET A 1 -0.61 1.89 31.95
N VAL A 2 -0.71 1.62 30.65
CA VAL A 2 -1.31 0.37 30.19
C VAL A 2 -0.27 -0.71 30.51
N ARG A 3 -0.52 -1.49 31.57
CA ARG A 3 0.45 -2.45 32.14
C ARG A 3 0.82 -3.63 31.22
N HIS A 4 0.32 -3.64 29.97
CA HIS A 4 0.44 -4.75 29.02
C HIS A 4 0.70 -4.33 27.55
N SER A 5 1.21 -3.12 27.27
CA SER A 5 1.63 -2.77 25.90
C SER A 5 3.05 -3.27 25.62
N SER A 6 3.31 -3.71 24.38
CA SER A 6 4.65 -4.15 23.97
C SER A 6 5.61 -2.95 23.94
N LEU A 7 6.92 -3.20 24.04
CA LEU A 7 7.92 -2.12 23.97
C LEU A 7 7.90 -1.39 22.62
N ALA A 8 7.45 -2.07 21.56
CA ALA A 8 7.23 -1.45 20.26
C ALA A 8 6.05 -0.45 20.31
N ASP A 9 4.93 -0.84 20.92
CA ASP A 9 3.76 0.04 21.09
C ASP A 9 4.11 1.26 21.96
N GLN A 10 4.96 1.05 22.98
CA GLN A 10 5.44 2.09 23.90
C GLN A 10 6.45 3.08 23.28
N LEU A 11 6.96 2.82 22.07
CA LEU A 11 7.96 3.67 21.40
C LEU A 11 7.53 4.01 19.96
N THR A 12 6.23 3.94 19.68
CA THR A 12 5.67 4.19 18.34
C THR A 12 5.98 5.61 17.86
N ALA A 13 5.79 6.63 18.71
CA ALA A 13 6.10 8.02 18.38
C ALA A 13 7.60 8.29 18.21
N LEU A 14 8.47 7.62 18.99
CA LEU A 14 9.91 7.68 18.77
C LEU A 14 10.28 7.05 17.41
N ARG A 15 9.60 5.97 17.02
CA ARG A 15 9.83 5.33 15.72
C ARG A 15 9.42 6.27 14.58
N SER A 16 8.25 6.92 14.65
CA SER A 16 7.86 7.91 13.66
C SER A 16 8.85 9.07 13.64
N TYR A 17 9.28 9.59 14.80
CA TYR A 17 10.29 10.64 14.90
C TYR A 17 11.62 10.31 14.22
N VAL A 18 12.02 9.04 14.21
CA VAL A 18 13.26 8.59 13.55
C VAL A 18 13.06 8.34 12.05
N THR A 19 11.86 7.92 11.63
CA THR A 19 11.59 7.52 10.24
C THR A 19 11.03 8.65 9.38
N GLU A 20 10.44 9.68 9.98
CA GLU A 20 9.89 10.82 9.24
C GLU A 20 11.03 11.60 8.56
N PRO A 21 10.97 11.88 7.24
CA PRO A 21 12.03 12.61 6.55
C PRO A 21 12.12 14.08 7.00
N ASP A 22 13.27 14.48 7.53
CA ASP A 22 13.56 15.84 8.04
C ASP A 22 13.63 16.95 6.93
N HIS A 23 13.54 16.59 5.64
CA HIS A 23 13.72 17.50 4.49
C HIS A 23 12.52 17.40 3.55
N GLU A 24 12.01 18.53 3.02
CA GLU A 24 11.04 18.56 1.91
C GLU A 24 11.42 17.52 0.85
N PRO A 25 10.48 16.72 0.32
CA PRO A 25 10.84 15.72 -0.67
C PRO A 25 11.51 16.45 -1.82
N GLU A 26 12.82 16.21 -1.99
CA GLU A 26 13.53 16.77 -3.12
C GLU A 26 12.82 16.24 -4.37
N PRO A 27 12.47 17.12 -5.33
CA PRO A 27 11.92 16.64 -6.59
C PRO A 27 12.89 15.60 -7.13
N VAL A 28 12.40 14.40 -7.45
CA VAL A 28 13.24 13.25 -7.81
C VAL A 28 14.15 13.65 -8.98
N GLN A 29 15.41 13.97 -8.67
CA GLN A 29 16.40 14.29 -9.68
C GLN A 29 17.11 13.02 -10.06
N THR A 30 16.86 12.55 -11.28
CA THR A 30 17.68 11.51 -11.89
C THR A 30 19.00 12.14 -12.36
N ASN A 31 20.14 11.43 -12.22
CA ASN A 31 21.47 11.83 -12.72
C ASN A 31 21.59 11.96 -14.26
N TRP A 32 20.45 12.03 -14.95
CA TRP A 32 20.34 12.25 -16.38
C TRP A 32 19.91 13.70 -16.59
N THR A 33 20.86 14.59 -16.86
CA THR A 33 20.57 15.91 -17.41
C THR A 33 20.23 15.77 -18.89
N THR A 34 19.05 15.24 -19.19
CA THR A 34 18.41 15.57 -20.46
C THR A 34 17.74 16.93 -20.23
N VAL A 35 18.31 17.99 -20.80
CA VAL A 35 17.57 19.24 -21.01
C VAL A 35 16.24 18.82 -21.65
N PRO A 36 15.08 19.13 -21.05
CA PRO A 36 13.81 18.79 -21.66
C PRO A 36 13.74 19.56 -22.98
N GLY A 37 14.00 18.89 -24.10
CA GLY A 37 13.37 19.26 -25.35
C GLY A 37 11.88 19.04 -25.11
N ASN A 38 11.19 20.08 -24.65
CA ASN A 38 9.74 20.10 -24.61
C ASN A 38 9.24 20.20 -26.06
N ASP A 39 9.49 19.15 -26.83
CA ASP A 39 9.06 18.97 -28.22
C ASP A 39 7.72 18.22 -28.27
N ASN A 40 6.98 18.18 -27.15
CA ASN A 40 5.62 17.67 -27.15
C ASN A 40 4.75 18.71 -27.87
N ASP A 41 4.21 18.34 -29.03
CA ASP A 41 3.19 19.13 -29.72
C ASP A 41 1.93 19.15 -28.83
N PRO A 42 1.38 20.31 -28.44
CA PRO A 42 0.21 20.37 -27.54
C PRO A 42 -1.00 19.59 -28.07
N GLU A 43 -1.14 19.45 -29.39
CA GLU A 43 -2.18 18.62 -30.03
C GLU A 43 -2.03 17.13 -29.70
N ASP A 44 -0.80 16.63 -29.50
CA ASP A 44 -0.53 15.23 -29.15
C ASP A 44 -0.76 14.92 -27.66
N VAL A 45 -0.96 15.94 -26.80
CA VAL A 45 -1.05 15.79 -25.33
C VAL A 45 -2.41 16.19 -24.77
N GLU A 46 -3.18 17.01 -25.49
CA GLU A 46 -4.52 17.46 -25.06
C GLU A 46 -5.47 16.29 -24.77
N ASP A 47 -5.35 15.18 -25.50
CA ASP A 47 -6.21 14.00 -25.30
C ASP A 47 -5.66 12.98 -24.28
N LEU A 48 -4.43 13.17 -23.77
CA LEU A 48 -3.81 12.28 -22.78
C LEU A 48 -4.16 12.70 -21.35
N HIS A 49 -5.46 12.68 -21.05
CA HIS A 49 -5.94 12.81 -19.68
C HIS A 49 -5.97 11.46 -18.98
N VAL A 50 -5.41 11.46 -17.77
CA VAL A 50 -5.48 10.35 -16.84
C VAL A 50 -6.65 10.59 -15.90
N GLU A 51 -7.76 9.88 -16.12
CA GLU A 51 -8.90 9.92 -15.20
C GLU A 51 -8.96 8.63 -14.37
N ARG A 52 -9.25 8.70 -13.07
CA ARG A 52 -9.52 7.49 -12.28
C ARG A 52 -11.02 7.26 -12.22
N ARG A 53 -11.47 6.10 -12.72
CA ARG A 53 -12.87 5.70 -12.56
C ARG A 53 -13.05 4.98 -11.22
N TRP A 54 -13.77 5.64 -10.32
CA TRP A 54 -14.33 5.01 -9.14
C TRP A 54 -15.60 4.27 -9.53
N ARG A 55 -15.64 2.95 -9.31
CA ARG A 55 -16.86 2.16 -9.51
C ARG A 55 -17.28 1.51 -8.20
N MET A 56 -18.56 1.68 -7.89
CA MET A 56 -19.24 0.90 -6.87
C MET A 56 -19.37 -0.56 -7.35
N LYS A 57 -18.93 -1.50 -6.52
CA LYS A 57 -19.17 -2.94 -6.67
C LYS A 57 -20.19 -3.37 -5.62
N PRO A 58 -21.17 -4.23 -5.97
CA PRO A 58 -21.46 -4.78 -7.30
C PRO A 58 -22.00 -3.72 -8.28
N SER A 59 -21.71 -3.89 -9.58
CA SER A 59 -22.21 -2.99 -10.63
C SER A 59 -23.71 -3.19 -10.87
N VAL A 60 -24.38 -2.18 -11.44
CA VAL A 60 -25.81 -2.26 -11.80
C VAL A 60 -26.09 -3.47 -12.71
N GLU A 61 -25.20 -3.76 -13.66
CA GLU A 61 -25.33 -4.93 -14.54
C GLU A 61 -25.25 -6.26 -13.77
N GLU A 62 -24.34 -6.37 -12.80
CA GLU A 62 -24.24 -7.58 -11.97
C GLU A 62 -25.46 -7.70 -11.06
N ILE A 63 -25.99 -6.58 -10.55
CA ILE A 63 -27.23 -6.58 -9.77
C ILE A 63 -28.38 -7.13 -10.62
N MET A 64 -28.58 -6.61 -11.82
CA MET A 64 -29.64 -7.06 -12.73
C MET A 64 -29.45 -8.52 -13.14
N ARG A 65 -28.20 -8.96 -13.36
CA ARG A 65 -27.87 -10.37 -13.65
C ARG A 65 -28.27 -11.29 -12.50
N GLN A 66 -27.95 -10.93 -11.26
CA GLN A 66 -28.29 -11.74 -10.09
C GLN A 66 -29.80 -11.76 -9.85
N VAL A 67 -30.50 -10.63 -10.02
CA VAL A 67 -31.97 -10.59 -9.95
C VAL A 67 -32.62 -11.50 -11.00
N ALA A 68 -32.07 -11.54 -12.22
CA ALA A 68 -32.57 -12.42 -13.28
C ALA A 68 -32.41 -13.93 -12.96
N THR A 69 -31.51 -14.32 -12.06
CA THR A 69 -31.37 -15.74 -11.66
C THR A 69 -32.53 -16.24 -10.78
N GLY A 70 -33.25 -15.35 -10.12
CA GLY A 70 -34.42 -15.71 -9.30
C GLY A 70 -34.12 -16.52 -8.04
N ASP A 71 -32.85 -16.69 -7.66
CA ASP A 71 -32.42 -17.36 -6.42
C ASP A 71 -32.60 -16.43 -5.22
N ILE A 72 -33.82 -16.36 -4.70
CA ILE A 72 -34.24 -15.46 -3.62
C ILE A 72 -34.38 -16.24 -2.31
N GLU A 73 -33.64 -15.83 -1.28
CA GLU A 73 -33.82 -16.32 0.10
C GLU A 73 -34.44 -15.25 0.98
N CYS A 74 -35.48 -15.64 1.71
CA CYS A 74 -36.18 -14.80 2.67
C CYS A 74 -36.01 -15.32 4.10
N ASN A 75 -35.95 -14.41 5.07
CA ASN A 75 -35.98 -14.73 6.50
C ASN A 75 -37.42 -15.07 6.95
N ASP A 76 -37.58 -15.57 8.18
CA ASP A 76 -38.87 -15.92 8.79
C ASP A 76 -39.86 -14.74 8.85
N ALA A 77 -39.34 -13.51 8.84
CA ALA A 77 -40.11 -12.27 8.78
C ALA A 77 -40.53 -11.86 7.35
N GLY A 78 -40.23 -12.67 6.32
CA GLY A 78 -40.54 -12.39 4.91
C GLY A 78 -39.62 -11.37 4.23
N GLN A 79 -38.51 -10.99 4.88
CA GLN A 79 -37.52 -10.05 4.35
C GLN A 79 -36.53 -10.79 3.45
N VAL A 80 -36.15 -10.20 2.31
CA VAL A 80 -35.16 -10.78 1.40
C VAL A 80 -33.77 -10.58 1.98
N VAL A 81 -33.06 -11.68 2.26
CA VAL A 81 -31.70 -11.68 2.83
C VAL A 81 -30.65 -11.88 1.74
N ARG A 82 -30.98 -12.64 0.69
CA ARG A 82 -30.06 -12.99 -0.40
C ARG A 82 -30.79 -13.03 -1.74
N ILE A 83 -30.14 -12.49 -2.78
CA ILE A 83 -30.51 -12.72 -4.18
C ILE A 83 -29.24 -13.16 -4.92
N GLY A 84 -29.11 -14.45 -5.20
CA GLY A 84 -27.88 -15.02 -5.78
C GLY A 84 -26.65 -14.69 -4.94
N LYS A 85 -25.71 -13.89 -5.47
CA LYS A 85 -24.51 -13.44 -4.72
C LYS A 85 -24.71 -12.15 -3.93
N LEU A 86 -25.83 -11.46 -4.10
CA LEU A 86 -26.14 -10.21 -3.40
C LEU A 86 -26.69 -10.53 -2.01
N HIS A 87 -26.23 -9.77 -1.02
CA HIS A 87 -26.69 -9.91 0.36
C HIS A 87 -27.38 -8.61 0.77
N PHE A 88 -28.46 -8.73 1.52
CA PHE A 88 -29.27 -7.61 2.00
C PHE A 88 -29.37 -7.66 3.52
N SER A 89 -29.45 -6.49 4.14
CA SER A 89 -29.54 -6.34 5.59
C SER A 89 -30.95 -6.60 6.10
N ASP A 90 -31.06 -7.41 7.14
CA ASP A 90 -32.29 -7.59 7.94
C ASP A 90 -32.47 -6.49 9.00
N GLY A 91 -31.68 -5.42 8.92
CA GLY A 91 -31.72 -4.30 9.86
C GLY A 91 -30.95 -4.54 11.15
N THR A 92 -30.35 -5.70 11.36
CA THR A 92 -29.49 -6.01 12.53
C THR A 92 -28.00 -5.92 12.22
N GLN A 93 -27.64 -5.94 10.94
CA GLN A 93 -26.25 -6.00 10.49
C GLN A 93 -25.60 -4.62 10.50
N THR A 94 -24.28 -4.59 10.73
CA THR A 94 -23.48 -3.36 10.75
C THR A 94 -22.35 -3.44 9.74
N GLU A 95 -22.10 -2.35 9.01
CA GLU A 95 -20.95 -2.22 8.11
C GLU A 95 -19.99 -1.15 8.60
N ALA A 96 -18.71 -1.31 8.24
CA ALA A 96 -17.72 -0.28 8.44
C ALA A 96 -17.91 0.80 7.37
N GLY A 97 -18.07 2.04 7.80
CA GLY A 97 -18.19 3.19 6.90
C GLY A 97 -17.68 4.46 7.57
N PHE A 98 -17.82 5.58 6.88
CA PHE A 98 -17.49 6.89 7.43
C PHE A 98 -18.79 7.63 7.78
N LYS A 99 -18.84 8.21 8.98
CA LYS A 99 -19.91 9.10 9.40
C LYS A 99 -19.33 10.50 9.56
N LEU A 100 -19.99 11.48 8.95
CA LEU A 100 -19.65 12.88 9.18
C LEU A 100 -20.03 13.27 10.61
N VAL A 101 -19.04 13.61 11.42
CA VAL A 101 -19.21 14.18 12.76
C VAL A 101 -18.57 15.56 12.73
N MET A 102 -19.37 16.61 12.96
CA MET A 102 -18.89 18.01 12.93
C MET A 102 -18.21 18.44 11.61
N GLY A 103 -18.52 17.78 10.49
CA GLY A 103 -17.96 18.10 9.17
C GLY A 103 -16.80 17.19 8.75
N GLU A 104 -16.32 16.30 9.62
CA GLU A 104 -15.19 15.42 9.34
C GLU A 104 -15.60 13.95 9.22
N PRO A 105 -14.99 13.19 8.29
CA PRO A 105 -15.30 11.78 8.09
C PRO A 105 -14.63 10.89 9.15
N VAL A 106 -15.40 10.47 10.16
CA VAL A 106 -14.92 9.54 11.21
C VAL A 106 -15.33 8.10 10.87
N ALA A 107 -14.38 7.17 10.95
CA ALA A 107 -14.65 5.74 10.75
C ALA A 107 -15.57 5.20 11.85
N ALA A 108 -16.73 4.65 11.47
CA ALA A 108 -17.74 4.16 12.39
C ALA A 108 -18.35 2.84 11.90
N ARG A 109 -18.88 2.05 12.83
CA ARG A 109 -19.75 0.91 12.51
C ARG A 109 -21.19 1.41 12.41
N ILE A 110 -21.72 1.44 11.20
CA ILE A 110 -23.04 1.96 10.88
C ILE A 110 -24.02 0.79 10.80
N ARG A 111 -25.15 0.88 11.51
CA ARG A 111 -26.23 -0.10 11.42
C ARG A 111 -26.98 0.10 10.11
N MET A 112 -27.02 -0.94 9.28
CA MET A 112 -27.61 -0.87 7.96
C MET A 112 -29.14 -1.01 8.05
N PRO A 113 -29.93 -0.17 7.35
CA PRO A 113 -31.39 -0.29 7.35
C PRO A 113 -31.84 -1.58 6.66
N VAL A 114 -33.07 -2.01 6.94
CA VAL A 114 -33.68 -3.19 6.33
C VAL A 114 -33.71 -3.02 4.81
N GLY A 115 -33.24 -4.03 4.07
CA GLY A 115 -33.18 -4.03 2.60
C GLY A 115 -31.96 -3.31 2.00
N ALA A 116 -31.05 -2.77 2.82
CA ALA A 116 -29.80 -2.22 2.31
C ALA A 116 -28.88 -3.33 1.78
N MET A 117 -28.27 -3.09 0.62
CA MET A 117 -27.29 -4.00 0.03
C MET A 117 -25.99 -3.98 0.84
N LEU A 118 -25.53 -5.17 1.22
CA LEU A 118 -24.33 -5.39 2.01
C LEU A 118 -23.13 -5.72 1.11
N GLY A 119 -21.94 -5.44 1.62
CA GLY A 119 -20.66 -5.72 0.98
C GLY A 119 -20.35 -4.82 -0.19
N THR A 120 -21.01 -3.65 -0.26
CA THR A 120 -20.72 -2.67 -1.31
C THR A 120 -19.33 -2.09 -1.10
N LYS A 121 -18.55 -1.99 -2.18
CA LYS A 121 -17.18 -1.49 -2.13
C LYS A 121 -16.96 -0.54 -3.28
N ASP A 122 -16.45 0.64 -2.96
CA ASP A 122 -15.79 1.46 -3.96
C ASP A 122 -14.43 0.85 -4.25
N ALA A 123 -14.26 0.44 -5.50
CA ALA A 123 -13.01 -0.10 -5.99
C ALA A 123 -12.48 0.79 -7.11
N GLU A 124 -11.21 1.17 -6.99
CA GLU A 124 -10.45 1.74 -8.08
C GLU A 124 -10.27 0.67 -9.17
N GLU A 125 -10.84 0.91 -10.36
CA GLU A 125 -10.83 -0.09 -11.44
C GLU A 125 -9.62 0.09 -12.37
N GLY A 126 -9.00 1.26 -12.37
CA GLY A 126 -7.77 1.56 -13.11
C GLY A 126 -7.68 3.00 -13.59
N GLN A 127 -6.48 3.36 -14.03
CA GLN A 127 -6.14 4.61 -14.71
C GLN A 127 -6.77 4.60 -16.11
N LEU A 128 -7.71 5.52 -16.40
CA LEU A 128 -8.27 5.71 -17.73
C LEU A 128 -7.22 6.42 -18.58
N GLY A 129 -6.84 5.77 -19.67
CA GLY A 129 -5.89 6.25 -20.68
C GLY A 129 -5.77 5.18 -21.76
N GLY A 130 -6.52 5.36 -22.86
CA GLY A 130 -6.65 4.40 -23.95
C GLY A 130 -7.67 3.31 -23.67
N GLU A 131 -8.68 3.18 -24.53
CA GLU A 131 -9.55 2.01 -24.56
C GLU A 131 -8.68 0.75 -24.62
N VAL A 132 -8.96 -0.25 -23.78
CA VAL A 132 -8.16 -1.48 -23.73
C VAL A 132 -8.54 -2.35 -24.93
N ASP A 133 -8.11 -1.95 -26.12
CA ASP A 133 -8.28 -2.77 -27.31
C ASP A 133 -7.37 -4.00 -27.20
N PRO A 134 -7.93 -5.21 -27.29
CA PRO A 134 -7.14 -6.44 -27.32
C PRO A 134 -6.12 -6.46 -28.46
N GLN A 135 -6.41 -5.75 -29.56
CA GLN A 135 -5.52 -5.61 -30.70
C GLN A 135 -4.28 -4.76 -30.37
N HIS A 136 -4.44 -3.66 -29.62
CA HIS A 136 -3.32 -2.84 -29.17
C HIS A 136 -2.38 -3.60 -28.21
N ILE A 137 -2.93 -4.42 -27.32
CA ILE A 137 -2.13 -5.30 -26.45
C ILE A 137 -1.32 -6.30 -27.28
N THR A 138 -1.95 -6.91 -28.29
CA THR A 138 -1.31 -7.91 -29.14
C THR A 138 -0.17 -7.29 -29.95
N ALA A 139 -0.42 -6.15 -30.62
CA ALA A 139 0.59 -5.43 -31.38
C ALA A 139 1.77 -4.95 -30.51
N SER A 140 1.49 -4.47 -29.30
CA SER A 140 2.55 -4.10 -28.34
C SER A 140 3.40 -5.30 -27.95
N ASN A 141 2.77 -6.43 -27.63
CA ASN A 141 3.49 -7.65 -27.26
C ASN A 141 4.31 -8.21 -28.42
N GLU A 142 3.82 -8.11 -29.66
CA GLU A 142 4.57 -8.46 -30.88
C GLU A 142 5.77 -7.55 -31.12
N TYR A 143 5.64 -6.25 -30.87
CA TYR A 143 6.75 -5.31 -30.93
C TYR A 143 7.86 -5.70 -29.95
N PHE A 144 7.53 -5.97 -28.68
CA PHE A 144 8.51 -6.39 -27.68
C PHE A 144 9.13 -7.76 -28.03
N ALA A 145 8.32 -8.69 -28.55
CA ALA A 145 8.80 -9.98 -29.02
C ALA A 145 9.85 -9.83 -30.14
N ALA A 146 9.57 -8.97 -31.11
CA ALA A 146 10.51 -8.66 -32.19
C ALA A 146 11.77 -7.93 -31.69
N ALA A 147 11.62 -6.96 -30.78
CA ALA A 147 12.73 -6.17 -30.24
C ALA A 147 13.77 -7.02 -29.47
N PHE A 148 13.30 -8.07 -28.80
CA PHE A 148 14.16 -8.98 -28.03
C PHE A 148 14.48 -10.30 -28.74
N ASP A 149 14.05 -10.48 -30.00
CA ASP A 149 14.20 -11.73 -30.76
C ASP A 149 13.64 -12.97 -30.02
N VAL A 150 12.46 -12.80 -29.43
CA VAL A 150 11.78 -13.81 -28.60
C VAL A 150 10.40 -14.10 -29.16
N LYS A 151 9.90 -15.33 -28.99
CA LYS A 151 8.53 -15.69 -29.40
C LYS A 151 7.48 -15.03 -28.49
N PRO A 152 6.44 -14.38 -29.04
CA PRO A 152 5.34 -13.86 -28.23
C PRO A 152 4.64 -15.02 -27.52
N ARG A 153 4.43 -14.89 -26.21
CA ARG A 153 3.73 -15.89 -25.40
C ARG A 153 2.41 -15.33 -24.92
N ALA A 154 1.38 -16.18 -24.92
CA ALA A 154 0.11 -15.84 -24.32
C ALA A 154 0.27 -15.64 -22.80
N TYR A 155 -0.28 -14.55 -22.29
CA TYR A 155 -0.37 -14.32 -20.85
C TYR A 155 -1.18 -15.44 -20.19
N LYS A 156 -0.66 -15.99 -19.09
CA LYS A 156 -1.36 -16.96 -18.25
C LYS A 156 -1.60 -16.31 -16.90
N SER A 157 -2.87 -16.11 -16.56
CA SER A 157 -3.24 -15.59 -15.25
C SER A 157 -2.74 -16.53 -14.16
N GLY A 158 -2.15 -15.94 -13.12
CA GLY A 158 -1.72 -16.70 -11.95
C GLY A 158 -2.90 -17.45 -11.34
N GLY A 159 -2.73 -18.77 -11.16
CA GLY A 159 -3.70 -19.57 -10.40
C GLY A 159 -3.69 -19.20 -8.92
N ARG A 160 -4.71 -19.62 -8.17
CA ARG A 160 -4.72 -19.48 -6.70
C ARG A 160 -3.46 -20.11 -6.11
N ARG A 161 -2.60 -19.28 -5.50
CA ARG A 161 -1.40 -19.75 -4.80
C ARG A 161 -1.84 -20.66 -3.64
N LYS A 162 -1.55 -21.96 -3.75
CA LYS A 162 -1.74 -22.88 -2.63
C LYS A 162 -0.77 -22.48 -1.53
N ARG A 163 -1.29 -22.11 -0.36
CA ARG A 163 -0.47 -21.83 0.82
C ARG A 163 0.08 -23.17 1.32
N GLY A 164 1.34 -23.46 0.99
CA GLY A 164 2.07 -24.58 1.56
C GLY A 164 2.43 -24.33 3.03
N ARG A 165 3.04 -25.33 3.68
CA ARG A 165 3.61 -25.17 5.02
C ARG A 165 4.72 -24.10 4.96
N ASN A 166 4.74 -23.20 5.94
CA ASN A 166 5.86 -22.28 6.13
C ASN A 166 7.06 -23.09 6.67
N ILE A 167 8.06 -23.29 5.82
CA ILE A 167 9.28 -24.05 6.15
C ILE A 167 10.41 -23.03 6.35
N SER A 168 11.23 -23.22 7.38
CA SER A 168 12.39 -22.36 7.62
C SER A 168 13.50 -22.62 6.60
N HIS A 169 14.41 -21.66 6.41
CA HIS A 169 15.53 -21.80 5.47
C HIS A 169 16.42 -23.04 5.79
N ALA A 170 16.65 -23.33 7.07
CA ALA A 170 17.45 -24.48 7.50
C ALA A 170 16.78 -25.81 7.15
N GLU A 171 15.48 -25.93 7.40
CA GLU A 171 14.69 -27.12 7.05
C GLU A 171 14.63 -27.32 5.52
N ALA A 172 14.46 -26.25 4.74
CA ALA A 172 14.45 -26.32 3.28
C ALA A 172 15.79 -26.82 2.73
N LYS A 173 16.92 -26.39 3.31
CA LYS A 173 18.26 -26.86 2.93
C LYS A 173 18.46 -28.34 3.25
N ALA A 174 17.97 -28.82 4.39
CA ALA A 174 18.05 -30.23 4.77
C ALA A 174 17.21 -31.10 3.82
N MET A 175 15.97 -30.70 3.52
CA MET A 175 15.10 -31.40 2.58
C MET A 175 15.70 -31.49 1.17
N LEU A 176 16.36 -30.42 0.70
CA LEU A 176 17.07 -30.45 -0.57
C LEU A 176 18.23 -31.44 -0.53
N ALA A 177 19.04 -31.44 0.52
CA ALA A 177 20.18 -32.36 0.64
C ALA A 177 19.73 -33.84 0.66
N GLU A 178 18.66 -34.15 1.39
CA GLU A 178 18.05 -35.48 1.41
C GLU A 178 17.53 -35.88 0.01
N ALA A 179 16.85 -34.96 -0.69
CA ALA A 179 16.38 -35.20 -2.05
C ALA A 179 17.53 -35.48 -3.01
N TYR A 180 18.63 -34.70 -2.95
CA TYR A 180 19.81 -34.93 -3.78
C TYR A 180 20.48 -36.28 -3.49
N ALA A 181 20.53 -36.72 -2.23
CA ALA A 181 21.09 -38.02 -1.86
C ALA A 181 20.24 -39.20 -2.37
N ASN A 182 18.91 -39.03 -2.39
CA ASN A 182 17.98 -40.06 -2.83
C ASN A 182 17.76 -40.11 -4.35
N THR A 183 18.14 -39.07 -5.09
CA THR A 183 17.86 -38.96 -6.53
C THR A 183 19.13 -39.15 -7.35
N ASP A 184 19.09 -40.09 -8.29
CA ASP A 184 20.14 -40.26 -9.29
C ASP A 184 20.11 -39.10 -10.30
N MET A 185 20.97 -38.11 -10.06
CA MET A 185 21.05 -36.88 -10.86
C MET A 185 21.38 -37.12 -12.33
N SER A 186 21.95 -38.28 -12.69
CA SER A 186 22.24 -38.63 -14.09
C SER A 186 20.98 -38.86 -14.93
N LYS A 187 19.85 -39.17 -14.27
CA LYS A 187 18.54 -39.41 -14.90
C LYS A 187 17.64 -38.16 -14.91
N VAL A 188 18.09 -37.06 -14.30
CA VAL A 188 17.30 -35.82 -14.23
C VAL A 188 17.48 -35.05 -15.53
N THR A 189 16.43 -35.04 -16.35
CA THR A 189 16.40 -34.22 -17.56
C THR A 189 16.04 -32.78 -17.19
N PHE A 190 17.00 -31.86 -17.33
CA PHE A 190 16.75 -30.43 -17.19
C PHE A 190 16.07 -29.90 -18.45
N THR A 191 14.76 -29.71 -18.41
CA THR A 191 14.03 -29.05 -19.50
C THR A 191 14.32 -27.54 -19.46
N ARG A 192 15.29 -27.08 -20.25
CA ARG A 192 15.54 -25.65 -20.44
C ARG A 192 14.49 -25.10 -21.39
N TYR A 193 13.64 -24.20 -20.88
CA TYR A 193 12.72 -23.46 -21.74
C TYR A 193 13.48 -22.44 -22.58
N PRO A 194 13.03 -22.15 -23.81
CA PRO A 194 13.63 -21.10 -24.61
C PRO A 194 13.41 -19.76 -23.93
N ASP A 195 14.35 -18.84 -24.16
CA ASP A 195 14.31 -17.49 -23.62
C ASP A 195 12.99 -16.81 -24.02
N GLY A 196 12.44 -16.03 -23.09
CA GLY A 196 11.05 -15.62 -23.08
C GLY A 196 10.89 -14.26 -22.41
N LEU A 197 9.89 -13.49 -22.85
CA LEU A 197 9.50 -12.26 -22.16
C LEU A 197 8.77 -12.59 -20.85
N PRO A 198 8.92 -11.74 -19.81
CA PRO A 198 8.18 -11.91 -18.56
C PRO A 198 6.67 -11.80 -18.81
N ALA A 199 5.92 -12.82 -18.38
CA ALA A 199 4.46 -12.89 -18.50
C ALA A 199 3.75 -12.47 -17.20
N GLY A 200 4.31 -11.47 -16.50
CA GLY A 200 3.79 -11.00 -15.20
C GLY A 200 2.42 -10.31 -15.33
N SER A 201 2.17 -9.68 -16.47
CA SER A 201 0.91 -9.00 -16.77
C SER A 201 0.49 -9.22 -18.23
N PRO A 202 -0.78 -8.90 -18.59
CA PRO A 202 -1.27 -9.03 -19.96
C PRO A 202 -0.52 -8.16 -20.98
N LYS A 203 -0.01 -7.00 -20.56
CA LYS A 203 0.76 -6.05 -21.38
C LYS A 203 2.25 -6.18 -21.05
N VAL A 204 3.05 -6.68 -21.98
CA VAL A 204 4.50 -6.87 -21.76
C VAL A 204 5.19 -5.55 -21.43
N SER A 205 4.71 -4.43 -21.98
CA SER A 205 5.22 -3.08 -21.76
C SER A 205 5.31 -2.68 -20.28
N GLU A 206 4.42 -3.19 -19.42
CA GLU A 206 4.41 -2.88 -17.99
C GLU A 206 5.65 -3.41 -17.26
N ASN A 207 6.32 -4.42 -17.81
CA ASN A 207 7.60 -4.91 -17.28
C ASN A 207 8.77 -3.99 -17.66
N PHE A 208 8.58 -3.07 -18.62
CA PHE A 208 9.60 -2.22 -19.20
C PHE A 208 9.20 -0.74 -19.12
N LEU A 209 9.10 -0.20 -17.90
CA LEU A 209 8.74 1.21 -17.67
C LEU A 209 9.54 2.21 -18.55
N GLY A 210 10.83 1.93 -18.78
CA GLY A 210 11.69 2.81 -19.59
C GLY A 210 11.45 2.76 -21.11
N LEU A 211 10.66 1.80 -21.60
CA LEU A 211 10.34 1.64 -23.03
C LEU A 211 8.88 2.00 -23.35
N GLN A 212 8.11 2.42 -22.35
CA GLN A 212 6.77 2.94 -22.57
C GLN A 212 6.88 4.40 -23.00
N LYS A 213 6.31 4.74 -24.17
CA LYS A 213 6.03 6.13 -24.50
C LYS A 213 4.93 6.61 -23.57
N THR A 214 5.32 7.31 -22.52
CA THR A 214 4.41 8.14 -21.72
C THR A 214 4.62 9.59 -22.15
N THR A 215 3.66 10.46 -21.83
CA THR A 215 3.89 11.90 -21.94
C THR A 215 5.19 12.23 -21.19
N CYS A 216 6.12 12.91 -21.87
CA CYS A 216 7.34 13.44 -21.28
C CYS A 216 6.94 14.54 -20.29
N GLY A 217 6.48 14.14 -19.09
CA GLY A 217 5.92 15.04 -18.10
C GLY A 217 5.54 14.38 -16.78
N ASP A 218 5.23 13.07 -16.77
CA ASP A 218 4.91 12.36 -15.53
C ASP A 218 5.60 10.99 -15.49
N ARG A 219 6.93 11.03 -15.35
CA ARG A 219 7.70 9.83 -15.02
C ARG A 219 7.45 9.49 -13.55
N GLY A 220 6.44 8.67 -13.27
CA GLY A 220 6.31 8.00 -11.96
C GLY A 220 6.40 8.93 -10.75
N SER A 221 5.98 10.18 -10.91
CA SER A 221 5.81 11.14 -9.83
C SER A 221 4.63 10.66 -8.99
N THR A 222 4.83 10.60 -7.68
CA THR A 222 3.75 10.83 -6.70
C THR A 222 2.81 11.88 -7.31
N MET A 223 1.55 11.52 -7.60
CA MET A 223 0.62 12.44 -8.27
C MET A 223 0.54 13.73 -7.44
N TRP A 224 0.28 14.89 -8.04
CA TRP A 224 0.29 16.16 -7.29
C TRP A 224 -0.60 16.13 -6.04
N GLN A 225 -1.70 15.35 -6.06
CA GLN A 225 -2.55 15.12 -4.89
C GLN A 225 -1.80 14.40 -3.77
N ASP A 226 -1.03 13.35 -4.09
CA ASP A 226 -0.21 12.62 -3.12
C ASP A 226 0.94 13.51 -2.59
N ILE A 227 1.50 14.40 -3.42
CA ILE A 227 2.50 15.40 -2.99
C ILE A 227 1.87 16.43 -2.04
N VAL A 228 0.66 16.88 -2.34
CA VAL A 228 -0.09 17.84 -1.50
C VAL A 228 -0.50 17.19 -0.19
N SER A 229 -1.01 15.96 -0.21
CA SER A 229 -1.31 15.18 1.01
C SER A 229 -0.06 14.96 1.84
N ALA A 230 1.04 14.50 1.23
CA ALA A 230 2.32 14.33 1.94
C ALA A 230 2.89 15.65 2.50
N LYS A 231 2.62 16.79 1.84
CA LYS A 231 2.96 18.12 2.36
C LYS A 231 2.08 18.53 3.54
N ALA A 232 0.78 18.22 3.51
CA ALA A 232 -0.16 18.50 4.58
C ALA A 232 0.16 17.65 5.83
N ASP A 233 0.29 16.33 5.66
CA ASP A 233 0.65 15.38 6.73
C ASP A 233 1.97 15.78 7.41
N ARG A 234 2.93 16.26 6.61
CA ARG A 234 4.22 16.73 7.14
C ARG A 234 4.13 18.07 7.87
N LYS A 235 3.28 18.97 7.41
CA LYS A 235 3.05 20.24 8.11
C LYS A 235 2.46 19.95 9.50
N GLU A 236 1.46 19.08 9.57
CA GLU A 236 0.87 18.62 10.83
C GLU A 236 1.92 17.96 11.73
N TRP A 237 2.82 17.14 11.15
CA TRP A 237 3.95 16.57 11.87
C TRP A 237 4.90 17.63 12.45
N PHE A 238 5.31 18.63 11.66
CA PHE A 238 6.19 19.70 12.15
C PHE A 238 5.52 20.58 13.19
N ASP A 239 4.24 20.89 13.02
CA ASP A 239 3.45 21.65 14.01
C ASP A 239 3.36 20.87 15.34
N ALA A 240 3.18 19.53 15.28
CA ALA A 240 3.21 18.67 16.46
C ALA A 240 4.61 18.60 17.12
N VAL A 241 5.68 18.58 16.33
CA VAL A 241 7.07 18.58 16.83
C VAL A 241 7.45 19.93 17.45
N ASP A 242 6.96 21.05 16.90
CA ASP A 242 7.23 22.39 17.45
C ASP A 242 6.38 22.71 18.68
N ALA A 243 5.24 22.05 18.85
CA ALA A 243 4.44 22.11 20.08
C ALA A 243 5.09 21.41 21.28
N LEU A 244 6.10 20.54 21.05
CA LEU A 244 6.84 19.87 22.13
C LEU A 244 7.74 20.84 22.91
N LYS A 245 7.91 20.56 24.20
CA LYS A 245 8.88 21.29 25.03
C LYS A 245 10.29 21.01 24.52
N ALA A 246 11.16 22.03 24.52
CA ALA A 246 12.56 21.91 24.11
C ALA A 246 13.29 20.73 24.77
N LYS A 247 13.02 20.46 26.06
CA LYS A 247 13.58 19.33 26.80
C LYS A 247 13.14 17.96 26.26
N ASP A 248 11.91 17.83 25.79
CA ASP A 248 11.40 16.58 25.24
C ASP A 248 11.98 16.35 23.83
N ARG A 249 12.14 17.42 23.04
CA ARG A 249 12.82 17.39 21.74
C ARG A 249 14.29 16.97 21.87
N GLU A 250 15.02 17.54 22.83
CA GLU A 250 16.41 17.15 23.13
C GLU A 250 16.54 15.67 23.51
N VAL A 251 15.55 15.12 24.22
CA VAL A 251 15.51 13.69 24.59
C VAL A 251 15.28 12.80 23.38
N LEU A 252 14.37 13.19 22.47
CA LEU A 252 14.10 12.45 21.24
C LEU A 252 15.31 12.48 20.29
N GLU A 253 15.97 13.64 20.13
CA GLU A 253 17.20 13.78 19.36
C GLU A 253 18.35 12.94 19.93
N ALA A 254 18.55 12.98 21.25
CA ALA A 254 19.54 12.14 21.90
C ALA A 254 19.24 10.64 21.75
N ALA A 255 17.95 10.26 21.74
CA ALA A 255 17.53 8.87 21.55
C ALA A 255 17.76 8.35 20.12
N LYS A 256 17.70 9.21 19.10
CA LYS A 256 17.96 8.86 17.68
C LYS A 256 19.31 8.18 17.47
N THR A 257 20.34 8.60 18.21
CA THR A 257 21.71 8.08 18.08
C THR A 257 22.17 7.18 19.24
N ALA A 258 21.41 7.13 20.33
CA ALA A 258 21.79 6.40 21.54
C ALA A 258 21.65 4.88 21.38
N ARG A 259 22.74 4.14 21.63
CA ARG A 259 22.72 2.67 21.68
C ARG A 259 22.15 2.10 22.99
N THR A 260 22.02 2.92 24.04
CA THR A 260 21.55 2.49 25.36
C THR A 260 20.78 3.61 26.07
N MET A 261 19.82 3.25 26.93
CA MET A 261 19.08 4.21 27.78
C MET A 261 20.00 5.01 28.72
N ARG A 262 21.17 4.45 29.07
CA ARG A 262 22.17 5.16 29.84
C ARG A 262 22.76 6.33 29.05
N ALA A 263 22.97 6.18 27.74
CA ALA A 263 23.48 7.27 26.89
C ALA A 263 22.50 8.44 26.81
N VAL A 264 21.18 8.16 26.72
CA VAL A 264 20.12 9.18 26.79
C VAL A 264 20.12 9.90 28.15
N GLY A 265 20.36 9.17 29.25
CA GLY A 265 20.49 9.80 30.57
C GLY A 265 21.75 10.68 30.69
N VAL A 266 22.85 10.26 30.07
CA VAL A 266 24.13 10.99 30.10
C VAL A 266 24.06 12.27 29.28
N SER A 267 23.38 12.28 28.12
CA SER A 267 23.18 13.51 27.34
C SER A 267 22.39 14.58 28.11
N MET A 268 21.52 14.17 29.05
CA MET A 268 20.81 15.07 29.97
C MET A 268 21.62 15.46 31.22
N GLY A 269 22.91 15.10 31.30
CA GLY A 269 23.79 15.45 32.41
C GLY A 269 23.72 14.51 33.63
N TYR A 270 23.06 13.36 33.54
CA TYR A 270 23.02 12.38 34.63
C TYR A 270 24.18 11.37 34.55
N THR A 271 24.66 10.91 35.71
CA THR A 271 25.81 9.99 35.80
C THR A 271 25.42 8.63 36.40
N GLY A 272 26.16 7.56 36.08
CA GLY A 272 26.02 6.25 36.71
C GLY A 272 24.66 5.56 36.51
N LYS A 273 24.22 4.77 37.51
CA LYS A 273 22.95 3.99 37.47
C LYS A 273 21.70 4.87 37.45
N THR A 274 21.79 6.11 37.94
CA THR A 274 20.67 7.07 37.89
C THR A 274 20.45 7.59 36.48
N ALA A 275 21.48 7.67 35.64
CA ALA A 275 21.37 8.03 34.24
C ALA A 275 20.46 7.06 33.47
N GLU A 276 20.62 5.75 33.67
CA GLU A 276 19.79 4.75 32.97
C GLU A 276 18.31 4.83 33.37
N ARG A 277 18.03 4.95 34.67
CA ARG A 277 16.64 5.10 35.17
C ARG A 277 15.99 6.41 34.72
N ARG A 278 16.73 7.52 34.77
CA ARG A 278 16.21 8.84 34.38
C ARG A 278 16.09 8.97 32.87
N GLY A 279 17.05 8.46 32.10
CA GLY A 279 16.98 8.40 30.64
C GLY A 279 15.78 7.58 30.16
N LYS A 280 15.52 6.42 30.76
CA LYS A 280 14.32 5.62 30.45
C LYS A 280 13.03 6.39 30.73
N ARG A 281 12.91 7.05 31.89
CA ARG A 281 11.70 7.80 32.25
C ARG A 281 11.49 9.02 31.36
N ALA A 282 12.57 9.74 31.05
CA ALA A 282 12.53 10.91 30.18
C ALA A 282 12.09 10.53 28.77
N LEU A 283 12.64 9.44 28.21
CA LEU A 283 12.27 8.97 26.87
C LEU A 283 10.80 8.56 26.78
N ILE A 284 10.28 7.85 27.79
CA ILE A 284 8.86 7.48 27.83
C ILE A 284 7.98 8.74 27.89
N ALA A 285 8.33 9.70 28.75
CA ALA A 285 7.58 10.94 28.87
C ALA A 285 7.59 11.75 27.57
N ALA A 286 8.74 11.85 26.90
CA ALA A 286 8.85 12.53 25.61
C ALA A 286 8.04 11.83 24.51
N ASN A 287 8.04 10.49 24.49
CA ASN A 287 7.25 9.70 23.56
C ASN A 287 5.73 9.84 23.80
N ASP A 288 5.29 9.83 25.06
CA ASP A 288 3.88 10.04 25.42
C ASP A 288 3.43 11.46 25.06
N ASN A 289 4.28 12.47 25.28
CA ASN A 289 4.00 13.86 24.89
C ASN A 289 3.94 14.04 23.38
N LEU A 290 4.82 13.37 22.61
CA LEU A 290 4.79 13.40 21.15
C LEU A 290 3.54 12.71 20.60
N MET A 291 3.14 11.54 21.14
CA MET A 291 1.86 10.90 20.79
C MET A 291 0.67 11.84 21.05
N ALA A 292 0.63 12.48 22.22
CA ALA A 292 -0.45 13.41 22.56
C ALA A 292 -0.46 14.65 21.65
N ALA A 293 0.70 15.12 21.19
CA ALA A 293 0.79 16.20 20.22
C ALA A 293 0.25 15.74 18.85
N ILE A 294 0.69 14.58 18.35
CA ILE A 294 0.19 14.01 17.08
C ILE A 294 -1.33 13.84 17.13
N ASP A 295 -1.86 13.26 18.20
CA ASP A 295 -3.31 13.05 18.38
C ASP A 295 -4.09 14.37 18.44
N ALA A 296 -3.48 15.46 18.90
CA ALA A 296 -4.12 16.77 18.97
C ALA A 296 -4.14 17.51 17.63
N TYR A 297 -3.21 17.21 16.72
CA TYR A 297 -3.16 17.80 15.38
C TYR A 297 -3.85 16.91 14.33
N ALA A 298 -4.06 15.62 14.62
CA ALA A 298 -4.82 14.68 13.80
C ALA A 298 -6.34 14.66 14.08
N ALA A 299 -6.82 15.50 15.01
CA ALA A 299 -8.21 15.61 15.47
C ALA A 299 -8.80 16.99 15.22
#